data_AF-A0A8H4T205-F1
#
_entry.id   AF-A0A8H4T205-F1
#
_cell.length_a   1.000
_cell.length_b   1.000
_cell.length_c   1.000
_cell.angle_alpha   90.00
_cell.angle_beta   90.00
_cell.angle_gamma   90.00
#
_symmetry.space_group_name_H-M   'P 1'
#
loop_
_entity.id
_entity.type
_entity.pdbx_description
1 polymer ?
#
loop_
_entity_poly.entity_id
_entity_poly.type
_entity_poly.pdbx_seq_one_letter_code
_entity_poly.pdbx_strand_id
1 'polypeptide(L)'
;MHQKAILFNDEATALEILKTGHPRKVKSLGRQVKNFDETVWLKHRRDVVRKGNILKFTRAITEEGFKRGTPGANQASSLHLPIEGSLADMLINTGDRELVEASPFDRVWGVGFKAADADAARELWGENLLGKELMKVRRILKERRDSHGARVE
;
A
#
# COMPACT_ATOMS: atom_id res chain seq x y z
N MET A 1 9.62 0.04 5.26
CA MET A 1 11.07 -0.25 5.20
C MET A 1 11.55 -1.06 6.41
N HIS A 2 10.93 -0.95 7.59
CA HIS A 2 11.31 -1.73 8.78
C HIS A 2 11.44 -3.24 8.49
N GLN A 3 10.40 -3.86 7.92
CA GLN A 3 10.42 -5.30 7.58
C GLN A 3 11.50 -5.68 6.53
N LYS A 4 11.93 -4.73 5.68
CA LYS A 4 13.07 -4.96 4.79
C LYS A 4 14.37 -5.06 5.60
N ALA A 5 14.57 -4.15 6.56
CA ALA A 5 15.74 -4.18 7.42
C ALA A 5 15.78 -5.46 8.27
N ILE A 6 14.65 -5.89 8.82
CA ILE A 6 14.53 -7.18 9.53
C ILE A 6 14.89 -8.36 8.64
N LEU A 7 14.40 -8.41 7.39
CA LEU A 7 14.70 -9.49 6.44
C LEU A 7 16.20 -9.68 6.20
N PHE A 8 16.99 -8.60 6.26
CA PHE A 8 18.44 -8.61 6.03
C PHE A 8 19.26 -8.52 7.31
N ASN A 9 18.65 -8.83 8.46
CA ASN A 9 19.29 -8.83 9.79
C ASN A 9 19.95 -7.48 10.15
N ASP A 10 19.36 -6.36 9.70
CA ASP A 10 19.81 -5.01 10.02
C ASP A 10 18.90 -4.36 11.07
N GLU A 11 18.96 -4.89 12.30
CA GLU A 11 18.12 -4.46 13.42
C GLU A 11 18.34 -2.99 13.80
N ALA A 12 19.57 -2.49 13.65
CA ALA A 12 19.91 -1.09 13.89
C ALA A 12 19.11 -0.16 12.97
N THR A 13 19.17 -0.40 11.66
CA THR A 13 18.37 0.37 10.68
C THR A 13 16.88 0.15 10.90
N ALA A 14 16.45 -1.07 11.27
CA ALA A 14 15.05 -1.37 11.55
C ALA A 14 14.50 -0.51 12.71
N LEU A 15 15.29 -0.32 13.77
CA LEU A 15 14.94 0.50 14.92
C LEU A 15 14.91 2.00 14.56
N GLU A 16 15.89 2.49 13.80
CA GLU A 16 15.91 3.88 13.33
C GLU A 16 14.69 4.21 12.45
N ILE A 17 14.29 3.27 11.59
CA ILE A 17 13.09 3.42 10.75
C ILE A 17 11.82 3.60 11.60
N LEU A 18 11.71 2.91 12.73
CA LEU A 18 10.56 3.07 13.64
C LEU A 18 10.60 4.42 14.37
N LYS A 19 11.79 4.93 14.70
CA LYS A 19 11.96 6.19 15.45
C LYS A 19 11.74 7.44 14.61
N THR A 20 12.10 7.43 13.32
CA THR A 20 12.18 8.68 12.54
C THR A 20 10.84 9.35 12.23
N GLY A 21 9.72 8.62 12.24
CA GLY A 21 8.36 9.14 11.99
C GLY A 21 8.08 9.73 10.58
N HIS A 22 9.09 10.07 9.79
CA HIS A 22 8.94 10.81 8.55
C HIS A 22 9.17 9.94 7.28
N PRO A 23 8.19 9.84 6.35
CA PRO A 23 8.26 8.91 5.21
C PRO A 23 9.50 9.05 4.32
N ARG A 24 9.99 10.28 4.08
CA ARG A 24 11.20 10.48 3.25
C ARG A 24 12.45 9.90 3.92
N LYS A 25 12.57 10.05 5.24
CA LYS A 25 13.71 9.52 6.01
C LYS A 25 13.60 8.00 6.14
N VAL A 26 12.40 7.45 6.35
CA VAL A 26 12.14 6.00 6.26
C VAL A 26 12.60 5.42 4.92
N LYS A 27 12.27 6.08 3.80
CA LYS A 27 12.74 5.65 2.47
C LYS A 27 14.26 5.76 2.32
N SER A 28 14.87 6.82 2.85
CA SER A 28 16.34 6.98 2.81
C SER A 28 17.06 5.88 3.58
N LEU A 29 16.61 5.58 4.81
CA LEU A 29 17.14 4.48 5.62
C LEU A 29 16.92 3.12 4.94
N GLY A 30 15.76 2.91 4.30
CA GLY A 30 15.48 1.68 3.55
C GLY A 30 16.42 1.40 2.37
N ARG A 31 17.10 2.44 1.84
CA ARG A 31 18.16 2.30 0.82
C ARG A 31 19.52 1.94 1.41
N GLN A 32 19.71 2.14 2.72
CA GLN A 32 20.95 1.91 3.45
C GLN A 32 20.94 0.59 4.23
N VAL A 33 19.90 -0.24 4.05
CA VAL A 33 19.79 -1.55 4.71
C VAL A 33 21.00 -2.41 4.35
N LYS A 34 21.71 -2.87 5.38
CA LYS A 34 22.87 -3.75 5.26
C LYS A 34 22.48 -5.14 4.76
N ASN A 35 23.45 -5.88 4.23
CA ASN A 35 23.30 -7.26 3.74
C ASN A 35 22.19 -7.44 2.69
N PHE A 36 21.86 -6.38 1.95
CA PHE A 36 20.80 -6.43 0.95
C PHE A 36 21.19 -7.41 -0.16
N ASP A 37 20.33 -8.40 -0.37
CA ASP A 37 20.39 -9.31 -1.52
C ASP A 37 19.13 -9.12 -2.37
N GLU A 38 19.32 -8.84 -3.65
CA GLU A 38 18.22 -8.56 -4.56
C GLU A 38 17.35 -9.80 -4.80
N THR A 39 17.94 -10.99 -4.91
CA THR A 39 17.21 -12.23 -5.17
C THR A 39 16.28 -12.57 -4.00
N VAL A 40 16.79 -12.47 -2.78
CA VAL A 40 16.00 -12.61 -1.54
C VAL A 40 14.92 -11.52 -1.49
N TRP A 41 15.25 -10.28 -1.83
CA TRP A 41 14.26 -9.20 -1.86
C TRP A 41 13.14 -9.48 -2.87
N LEU A 42 13.46 -9.87 -4.09
CA LEU A 42 12.48 -10.21 -5.14
C LEU A 42 11.54 -11.32 -4.68
N LYS A 43 12.06 -12.34 -3.99
CA LYS A 43 11.27 -13.44 -3.42
C LYS A 43 10.29 -12.98 -2.34
N HIS A 44 10.67 -12.03 -1.48
CA HIS A 44 9.90 -11.67 -0.28
C HIS A 44 9.14 -10.34 -0.36
N ARG A 45 9.48 -9.44 -1.30
CA ARG A 45 8.96 -8.05 -1.36
C ARG A 45 7.44 -7.98 -1.36
N ARG A 46 6.79 -8.89 -2.09
CA ARG A 46 5.32 -8.95 -2.22
C ARG A 46 4.65 -9.29 -0.91
N ASP A 47 5.19 -10.26 -0.17
CA ASP A 47 4.62 -10.68 1.10
C ASP A 47 4.82 -9.61 2.18
N VAL A 48 5.98 -8.95 2.19
CA VAL A 48 6.22 -7.80 3.06
C VAL A 48 5.20 -6.69 2.81
N VAL A 49 4.96 -6.33 1.55
CA VAL A 49 3.97 -5.31 1.18
C VAL A 49 2.55 -5.77 1.51
N ARG A 50 2.20 -7.02 1.25
CA ARG A 50 0.88 -7.58 1.59
C ARG A 50 0.61 -7.51 3.09
N LYS A 51 1.56 -7.95 3.93
CA LYS A 51 1.45 -7.87 5.39
C LYS A 51 1.26 -6.42 5.85
N GLY A 52 2.05 -5.49 5.31
CA GLY A 52 1.91 -4.07 5.59
C GLY A 52 0.53 -3.53 5.22
N ASN A 53 0.00 -3.91 4.05
CA ASN A 53 -1.35 -3.55 3.63
C ASN A 53 -2.42 -4.17 4.52
N ILE A 54 -2.33 -5.45 4.89
CA ILE A 54 -3.28 -6.06 5.85
C ILE A 54 -3.31 -5.23 7.13
N LEU A 55 -2.16 -4.87 7.70
CA LEU A 55 -2.10 -4.06 8.92
C LEU A 55 -2.69 -2.67 8.70
N LYS A 56 -2.39 -2.02 7.57
CA LYS A 56 -2.99 -0.73 7.19
C LYS A 56 -4.51 -0.81 7.18
N PHE A 57 -5.06 -1.84 6.54
CA PHE A 57 -6.51 -1.96 6.36
C PHE A 57 -7.24 -2.60 7.54
N THR A 58 -6.55 -3.10 8.59
CA THR A 58 -7.19 -3.73 9.76
C THR A 58 -6.87 -3.09 11.10
N ARG A 59 -5.79 -2.30 11.17
CA ARG A 59 -5.29 -1.69 12.41
C ARG A 59 -5.01 -0.20 12.26
N ALA A 60 -5.36 0.42 11.12
CA ALA A 60 -5.30 1.87 11.04
C ALA A 60 -6.18 2.45 12.16
N ILE A 61 -5.57 3.31 12.97
CA ILE A 61 -6.22 4.02 14.06
C ILE A 61 -7.36 4.84 13.45
N THR A 62 -8.49 4.90 14.15
CA THR A 62 -9.70 5.64 13.77
C THR A 62 -9.36 7.02 13.22
N GLU A 63 -9.69 7.19 11.95
CA GLU A 63 -9.30 8.25 11.02
C GLU A 63 -10.11 9.54 11.22
N GLU A 64 -10.20 10.04 12.46
CA GLU A 64 -10.87 11.32 12.70
C GLU A 64 -10.11 12.43 11.94
N GLY A 65 -10.75 13.02 10.93
CA GLY A 65 -10.18 14.04 10.07
C GLY A 65 -9.45 13.54 8.80
N PHE A 66 -9.45 12.24 8.50
CA PHE A 66 -8.85 11.73 7.26
C PHE A 66 -9.74 12.06 6.06
N LYS A 67 -9.13 12.72 5.08
CA LYS A 67 -9.81 13.30 3.91
C LYS A 67 -9.47 12.49 2.67
N ARG A 68 -10.45 12.32 1.77
CA ARG A 68 -10.20 11.67 0.46
C ARG A 68 -9.32 12.56 -0.41
N GLY A 69 -8.16 12.04 -0.82
CA GLY A 69 -7.24 12.72 -1.74
C GLY A 69 -6.30 13.73 -1.08
N THR A 70 -5.24 14.09 -1.80
CA THR A 70 -4.37 15.23 -1.47
C THR A 70 -4.85 16.42 -2.30
N PRO A 71 -5.13 17.59 -1.71
CA PRO A 71 -5.56 18.73 -2.50
C PRO A 71 -4.48 19.07 -3.54
N GLY A 72 -4.89 19.19 -4.80
CA GLY A 72 -4.05 19.84 -5.81
C GLY A 72 -3.81 21.29 -5.39
N ALA A 73 -2.69 21.88 -5.82
CA ALA A 73 -2.25 23.22 -5.39
C ALA A 73 -3.31 24.34 -5.51
N ASN A 74 -4.36 24.14 -6.31
CA ASN A 74 -5.43 25.11 -6.59
C ASN A 74 -6.83 24.66 -6.13
N GLN A 75 -6.97 23.62 -5.28
CA GLN A 75 -8.29 23.19 -4.79
C GLN A 75 -8.51 23.61 -3.33
N ALA A 76 -9.67 24.23 -3.06
CA ALA A 76 -10.07 24.62 -1.72
C ALA A 76 -10.17 23.40 -0.78
N SER A 77 -9.63 23.51 0.43
CA SER A 77 -9.60 22.42 1.43
C SER A 77 -10.98 21.95 1.92
N SER A 78 -12.02 22.69 1.55
CA SER A 78 -13.44 22.48 1.83
C SER A 78 -14.14 21.47 0.90
N LEU A 79 -13.52 21.07 -0.22
CA LEU A 79 -14.08 20.04 -1.13
C LEU A 79 -13.81 18.60 -0.69
N HIS A 80 -13.01 18.41 0.36
CA HIS A 80 -12.59 17.08 0.78
C HIS A 80 -13.52 16.54 1.86
N LEU A 81 -14.44 15.67 1.43
CA LEU A 81 -15.30 14.92 2.33
C LEU A 81 -14.46 13.98 3.19
N PRO A 82 -14.84 13.78 4.47
CA PRO A 82 -14.26 12.73 5.29
C PRO A 82 -14.44 11.37 4.60
N ILE A 83 -13.57 10.45 4.95
CA ILE A 83 -13.78 9.04 4.62
C ILE A 83 -14.97 8.54 5.44
N GLU A 84 -15.92 7.91 4.75
CA GLU A 84 -17.02 7.20 5.39
C GLU A 84 -16.55 5.77 5.70
N GLY A 85 -16.73 5.33 6.93
CA GLY A 85 -16.35 3.97 7.36
C GLY A 85 -14.84 3.78 7.59
N SER A 86 -14.39 2.53 7.48
CA SER A 86 -12.98 2.19 7.68
C SER A 86 -12.20 2.13 6.36
N LEU A 87 -10.87 2.19 6.43
CA LEU A 87 -10.01 1.86 5.28
C LEU A 87 -10.37 0.48 4.70
N ALA A 88 -10.68 -0.49 5.57
CA ALA A 88 -11.06 -1.84 5.18
C ALA A 88 -12.31 -1.82 4.27
N ASP A 89 -13.35 -1.08 4.70
CA ASP A 89 -14.59 -0.94 3.95
C ASP A 89 -14.34 -0.28 2.60
N MET A 90 -13.54 0.79 2.56
CA MET A 90 -13.17 1.41 1.29
C MET A 90 -12.50 0.44 0.33
N LEU A 91 -11.56 -0.38 0.79
CA LEU A 91 -10.89 -1.37 -0.06
C LEU A 91 -11.87 -2.45 -0.52
N ILE A 92 -12.75 -2.94 0.35
CA ILE A 92 -13.78 -3.93 0.02
C ILE A 92 -14.76 -3.38 -1.03
N ASN A 93 -15.19 -2.13 -0.85
CA ASN A 93 -16.15 -1.44 -1.71
C ASN A 93 -15.62 -1.07 -3.09
N THR A 94 -14.32 -1.27 -3.35
CA THR A 94 -13.79 -1.28 -4.74
C THR A 94 -14.37 -2.43 -5.57
N GLY A 95 -15.07 -3.38 -4.94
CA GLY A 95 -15.82 -4.44 -5.61
C GLY A 95 -14.88 -5.37 -6.37
N ASP A 96 -15.12 -5.50 -7.67
CA ASP A 96 -14.30 -6.32 -8.58
C ASP A 96 -13.45 -5.49 -9.53
N ARG A 97 -13.41 -4.15 -9.32
CA ARG A 97 -12.57 -3.25 -10.12
C ARG A 97 -11.09 -3.63 -9.98
N GLU A 98 -10.36 -3.52 -11.08
CA GLU A 98 -8.90 -3.63 -11.07
C GLU A 98 -8.30 -2.38 -10.42
N LEU A 99 -7.45 -2.58 -9.41
CA LEU A 99 -6.72 -1.49 -8.77
C LEU A 99 -5.38 -1.30 -9.47
N VAL A 100 -5.10 -0.06 -9.86
CA VAL A 100 -3.93 0.29 -10.67
C VAL A 100 -3.17 1.46 -10.04
N GLU A 101 -1.89 1.25 -9.74
CA GLU A 101 -1.00 2.31 -9.28
C GLU A 101 -0.42 3.06 -10.49
N ALA A 102 -1.03 4.20 -10.84
CA ALA A 102 -0.68 5.03 -11.98
C ALA A 102 0.49 5.97 -11.69
N SER A 103 1.68 5.39 -11.51
CA SER A 103 2.94 6.12 -11.34
C SER A 103 3.78 6.05 -12.63
N PRO A 104 4.13 7.18 -13.27
CA PRO A 104 4.96 7.19 -14.47
C PRO A 104 6.42 6.78 -14.20
N PHE A 105 6.86 6.82 -12.95
CA PHE A 105 8.26 6.56 -12.56
C PHE A 105 8.46 5.16 -11.95
N ASP A 106 7.40 4.37 -11.85
CA ASP A 106 7.45 3.05 -11.23
C ASP A 106 6.77 2.01 -12.13
N ARG A 107 7.59 1.13 -12.71
CA ARG A 107 7.16 -0.01 -13.54
C ARG A 107 7.10 -1.34 -12.79
N VAL A 108 7.38 -1.35 -11.49
CA VAL A 108 7.36 -2.57 -10.67
C VAL A 108 6.14 -2.56 -9.77
N TRP A 109 5.98 -1.55 -8.92
CA TRP A 109 4.79 -1.42 -8.09
C TRP A 109 3.66 -0.73 -8.82
N GLY A 110 3.98 0.13 -9.78
CA GLY A 110 3.04 0.81 -10.66
C GLY A 110 3.05 0.32 -12.11
N VAL A 111 2.25 0.98 -12.93
CA VAL A 111 2.13 0.70 -14.38
C VAL A 111 3.11 1.46 -15.25
N GLY A 112 3.86 2.43 -14.72
CA GLY A 112 4.78 3.24 -15.52
C GLY A 112 4.10 4.32 -16.36
N PHE A 113 2.84 4.66 -16.07
CA PHE A 113 2.08 5.70 -16.76
C PHE A 113 1.30 6.57 -15.76
N LYS A 114 0.98 7.81 -16.15
CA LYS A 114 0.01 8.65 -15.43
C LYS A 114 -1.40 8.08 -15.62
N ALA A 115 -2.31 8.42 -14.71
CA ALA A 115 -3.67 7.89 -14.75
C ALA A 115 -4.41 8.16 -16.07
N ALA A 116 -4.18 9.33 -16.68
CA ALA A 116 -4.81 9.72 -17.95
C ALA A 116 -4.37 8.85 -19.14
N ASP A 117 -3.12 8.37 -19.14
CA ASP A 117 -2.52 7.65 -20.27
C ASP A 117 -2.49 6.13 -20.04
N ALA A 118 -2.72 5.69 -18.79
CA ALA A 118 -2.53 4.30 -18.41
C ALA A 118 -3.43 3.36 -19.23
N ASP A 119 -4.72 3.65 -19.35
CA ASP A 119 -5.65 2.73 -20.01
C ASP A 119 -5.31 2.48 -21.48
N ALA A 120 -4.91 3.52 -22.22
CA ALA A 120 -4.50 3.42 -23.62
C ALA A 120 -3.18 2.64 -23.81
N ALA A 121 -2.33 2.56 -22.78
CA ALA A 121 -1.01 1.93 -22.83
C ALA A 121 -0.97 0.57 -22.12
N ARG A 122 -2.11 -0.12 -21.99
CA ARG A 122 -2.26 -1.36 -21.21
C ARG A 122 -1.22 -2.44 -21.53
N GLU A 123 -0.93 -2.65 -22.81
CA GLU A 123 0.07 -3.63 -23.29
C GLU A 123 1.51 -3.27 -22.88
N LEU A 124 1.76 -2.01 -22.55
CA LEU A 124 3.07 -1.48 -22.18
C LEU A 124 3.25 -1.32 -20.67
N TRP A 125 2.27 -1.77 -19.88
CA TRP A 125 2.29 -1.60 -18.44
C TRP A 125 3.49 -2.25 -17.76
N GLY A 126 3.92 -1.62 -16.68
CA GLY A 126 4.71 -2.26 -15.64
C GLY A 126 3.94 -3.36 -14.91
N GLU A 127 4.56 -3.93 -13.88
CA GLU A 127 4.02 -5.09 -13.18
C GLU A 127 2.76 -4.80 -12.35
N ASN A 128 2.47 -3.54 -11.97
CA ASN A 128 1.37 -3.14 -11.08
C ASN A 128 1.29 -4.01 -9.81
N LEU A 129 2.43 -4.34 -9.20
CA LEU A 129 2.45 -5.24 -8.05
C LEU A 129 1.64 -4.69 -6.87
N LEU A 130 1.57 -3.37 -6.68
CA LEU A 130 0.81 -2.79 -5.57
C LEU A 130 -0.69 -3.07 -5.73
N GLY A 131 -1.23 -2.79 -6.92
CA GLY A 131 -2.62 -3.10 -7.25
C GLY A 131 -2.95 -4.57 -7.05
N LYS A 132 -2.10 -5.46 -7.56
CA LYS A 132 -2.22 -6.92 -7.39
C LYS A 132 -2.25 -7.35 -5.92
N GLU A 133 -1.36 -6.81 -5.08
CA GLU A 133 -1.35 -7.14 -3.65
C GLU A 133 -2.55 -6.53 -2.91
N LEU A 134 -3.01 -5.33 -3.25
CA LEU A 134 -4.23 -4.73 -2.68
C LEU A 134 -5.48 -5.56 -2.99
N MET A 135 -5.62 -6.06 -4.22
CA MET A 135 -6.74 -6.93 -4.60
C MET A 135 -6.70 -8.29 -3.87
N LYS A 136 -5.52 -8.83 -3.58
CA LYS A 136 -5.39 -10.01 -2.70
C LYS A 136 -5.81 -9.68 -1.26
N VAL A 137 -5.38 -8.53 -0.73
CA VAL A 137 -5.81 -8.09 0.61
C VAL A 137 -7.32 -7.90 0.66
N ARG A 138 -7.93 -7.29 -0.36
CA ARG A 138 -9.39 -7.16 -0.50
C ARG A 138 -10.09 -8.50 -0.35
N ARG A 139 -9.62 -9.54 -1.06
CA ARG A 139 -10.16 -10.90 -0.95
C ARG A 139 -10.05 -11.46 0.47
N ILE A 140 -8.86 -11.38 1.07
CA ILE A 140 -8.62 -11.86 2.46
C ILE A 140 -9.56 -11.17 3.44
N LEU A 141 -9.81 -9.87 3.29
CA LEU A 141 -10.70 -9.13 4.18
C LEU A 141 -12.17 -9.50 3.98
N LYS A 142 -12.62 -9.71 2.73
CA LYS A 142 -13.97 -10.22 2.43
C LYS A 142 -14.17 -11.59 3.09
N GLU A 143 -13.29 -12.55 2.83
CA GLU A 143 -13.36 -13.91 3.38
C GLU A 143 -13.40 -13.94 4.92
N ARG A 144 -12.59 -13.08 5.57
CA ARG A 144 -12.59 -12.95 7.03
C ARG A 144 -13.91 -12.41 7.58
N ARG A 145 -14.55 -11.45 6.90
CA ARG A 145 -15.86 -10.92 7.31
C ARG A 145 -16.95 -11.96 7.15
N ASP A 146 -16.99 -12.63 6.00
CA ASP A 146 -17.99 -13.65 5.71
C ASP A 146 -17.89 -14.83 6.69
N SER A 147 -16.66 -15.27 6.99
CA SER A 147 -16.40 -16.33 7.98
C SER A 147 -16.72 -15.93 9.42
N HIS A 148 -16.67 -14.62 9.73
CA HIS A 148 -17.07 -14.12 11.04
C HIS A 148 -18.60 -14.06 11.14
N GLY A 149 -19.28 -13.56 10.11
CA GLY A 149 -20.75 -13.51 10.03
C GLY A 149 -21.40 -14.88 10.11
N ALA A 150 -20.87 -15.86 9.38
CA ALA A 150 -21.38 -17.24 9.37
C ALA A 150 -21.15 -18.03 10.68
N ARG A 151 -20.43 -17.47 11.66
CA ARG A 151 -20.21 -18.08 12.98
C ARG A 151 -21.09 -17.49 14.08
N VAL A 152 -21.83 -16.41 13.80
CA VAL A 152 -22.68 -15.70 14.77
C VAL A 152 -24.18 -15.93 14.51
N GLU A 153 -24.52 -16.71 13.49
CA GLU A 153 -25.87 -17.22 13.17
C GLU A 153 -25.98 -18.70 13.57
#